data_AF-A0A9D6BI25-F1
#
_entry.id   AF-A0A9D6BI25-F1
#
_cell.length_a   1.000
_cell.length_b   1.000
_cell.length_c   1.000
_cell.angle_alpha   90.00
_cell.angle_beta   90.00
_cell.angle_gamma   90.00
#
_symmetry.space_group_name_H-M   'P 1'
#
loop_
_entity.id
_entity.type
_entity.pdbx_description
1 polymer ?
#
loop_
_entity_poly.entity_id
_entity_poly.type
_entity_poly.pdbx_seq_one_letter_code
_entity_poly.pdbx_strand_id
1 'polypeptide(L)' 'MASPGDADRLPTLESLRCLEDQVHAGYIRGVHQALDQIEQAEPGCTAFVARLREMARLFQLDALAHQVESALARAATERS' A
#
# COMPACT_ATOMS: atom_id res chain seq x y z
N MET A 1 17.63 5.01 11.13
CA MET A 1 17.01 6.30 10.81
C MET A 1 16.38 6.13 9.44
N ALA A 2 15.04 6.05 9.34
CA ALA A 2 14.37 5.95 8.05
C ALA A 2 14.48 7.30 7.34
N SER A 3 15.10 7.32 6.16
CA SER A 3 15.24 8.53 5.36
C SER A 3 13.84 9.03 4.95
N PRO A 4 13.57 10.34 5.02
CA PRO A 4 12.28 10.92 4.64
C PRO A 4 11.91 10.70 3.15
N GLY A 5 12.83 10.19 2.33
CA GLY A 5 12.58 9.78 0.94
C GLY A 5 11.97 8.38 0.76
N ASP A 6 11.99 7.50 1.78
CA ASP A 6 11.39 6.15 1.65
C ASP A 6 9.86 6.18 1.75
N ALA A 7 9.32 7.20 2.44
CA ALA A 7 7.89 7.46 2.52
C ALA A 7 7.28 7.94 1.19
N ASP A 8 8.13 8.32 0.22
CA ASP A 8 7.70 8.81 -1.09
C ASP A 8 7.69 7.71 -2.15
N ARG A 9 8.39 6.59 -1.92
CA ARG A 9 8.43 5.51 -2.90
C ARG A 9 7.12 4.73 -2.87
N LEU A 10 6.36 4.91 -3.95
CA LEU A 10 5.11 4.21 -4.16
C LEU A 10 5.36 2.87 -4.87
N PRO A 11 4.66 1.81 -4.46
CA PRO A 11 4.73 0.54 -5.18
C PRO A 11 4.08 0.68 -6.57
N THR A 12 4.33 -0.30 -7.42
CA THR A 12 3.78 -0.32 -8.79
C THR A 12 2.25 -0.27 -8.80
N LEU A 13 1.68 0.32 -9.87
CA LEU A 13 0.23 0.43 -10.07
C LEU A 13 -0.48 -0.93 -9.95
N GLU A 14 0.12 -2.02 -10.46
CA GLU A 14 -0.45 -3.37 -10.37
C GLU A 14 -0.53 -3.87 -8.94
N SER A 15 0.54 -3.67 -8.15
CA SER A 15 0.59 -4.01 -6.73
C SER A 15 -0.47 -3.26 -5.93
N LEU A 16 -0.61 -1.95 -6.17
CA LEU A 16 -1.60 -1.10 -5.52
C LEU A 16 -3.04 -1.52 -5.86
N ARG A 17 -3.32 -1.84 -7.13
CA ARG A 17 -4.65 -2.34 -7.56
C ARG A 17 -4.99 -3.69 -6.92
N CYS A 18 -4.02 -4.60 -6.87
CA CYS A 18 -4.20 -5.88 -6.20
C CYS A 18 -4.54 -5.68 -4.71
N LEU A 19 -3.84 -4.76 -4.05
CA LEU A 19 -4.12 -4.40 -2.67
C LEU A 19 -5.52 -3.79 -2.52
N GLU A 20 -5.91 -2.83 -3.37
CA GLU A 20 -7.25 -2.21 -3.37
C GLU A 20 -8.36 -3.27 -3.42
N ASP A 21 -8.26 -4.24 -4.35
CA ASP A 21 -9.25 -5.31 -4.48
C ASP A 21 -9.44 -6.11 -3.18
N GLN A 22 -8.34 -6.47 -2.51
CA GLN A 22 -8.40 -7.21 -1.23
C GLN A 22 -9.05 -6.39 -0.11
N VAL A 23 -8.83 -5.08 -0.10
CA VAL A 23 -9.37 -4.15 0.88
C VAL A 23 -10.87 -3.96 0.66
N HIS A 24 -11.29 -3.77 -0.59
CA HIS A 24 -12.70 -3.63 -0.99
C HIS A 24 -13.47 -4.92 -0.76
N ALA A 25 -12.84 -6.07 -0.97
CA ALA A 25 -13.43 -7.37 -0.67
C ALA A 25 -13.55 -7.63 0.85
N GLY A 26 -12.91 -6.82 1.70
CA GLY A 26 -12.92 -6.97 3.15
C GLY A 26 -12.05 -8.12 3.67
N TYR A 27 -11.16 -8.67 2.85
CA TYR A 27 -10.31 -9.81 3.20
C TYR A 27 -9.03 -9.36 3.88
N ILE A 28 -9.08 -9.09 5.19
CA ILE A 28 -7.92 -8.67 5.99
C ILE A 28 -6.71 -9.60 5.85
N ARG A 29 -6.93 -10.92 5.77
CA ARG A 29 -5.84 -11.89 5.50
C ARG A 29 -5.17 -11.64 4.15
N GLY A 30 -5.96 -11.37 3.11
CA GLY A 30 -5.49 -11.02 1.77
C GLY A 30 -4.76 -9.69 1.74
N VAL A 31 -5.27 -8.67 2.45
CA VAL A 31 -4.61 -7.36 2.61
C VAL A 31 -3.22 -7.53 3.21
N HIS A 32 -3.08 -8.29 4.30
CA HIS A 32 -1.77 -8.54 4.91
C HIS A 32 -0.83 -9.30 3.98
N GLN A 33 -1.32 -10.29 3.22
CA GLN A 33 -0.51 -11.05 2.28
C GLN A 33 -0.07 -10.21 1.08
N ALA A 34 -0.95 -9.34 0.57
CA ALA A 34 -0.62 -8.41 -0.51
C ALA A 34 0.45 -7.42 -0.05
N LEU A 35 0.30 -6.82 1.14
CA LEU A 35 1.31 -5.93 1.72
C LEU A 35 2.66 -6.61 1.88
N ASP A 36 2.69 -7.85 2.37
CA ASP A 36 3.93 -8.62 2.54
C ASP A 36 4.62 -8.92 1.20
N GLN A 37 3.85 -9.29 0.17
CA GLN A 37 4.38 -9.46 -1.18
C GLN A 37 4.96 -8.16 -1.77
N ILE A 38 4.29 -7.02 -1.52
CA ILE A 38 4.77 -5.72 -1.98
C ILE A 38 6.09 -5.36 -1.31
N GLU A 39 6.22 -5.58 0.01
CA GLU A 39 7.45 -5.34 0.76
C GLU A 39 8.61 -6.20 0.23
N GLN A 40 8.35 -7.47 -0.08
CA GLN A 40 9.35 -8.40 -0.60
C GLN A 40 9.75 -8.09 -2.04
N ALA A 41 8.80 -7.74 -2.90
CA ALA A 41 9.05 -7.42 -4.30
C ALA A 41 9.73 -6.05 -4.45
N GLU A 42 9.28 -5.07 -3.67
CA GLU A 42 9.64 -3.67 -3.81
C GLU A 42 10.12 -3.12 -2.45
N PRO A 43 11.33 -3.50 -1.98
CA PRO A 43 11.84 -3.11 -0.66
C PRO A 43 12.03 -1.59 -0.49
N GLY A 44 11.99 -0.84 -1.58
CA GLY A 44 12.02 0.63 -1.54
C GLY A 44 10.72 1.28 -1.04
N CYS A 45 9.62 0.54 -0.92
CA CYS A 45 8.31 1.05 -0.47
C CYS A 45 7.98 0.62 0.98
N THR A 46 8.99 0.20 1.74
CA THR A 46 8.81 -0.40 3.08
C THR A 46 8.09 0.55 4.03
N ALA A 47 8.44 1.84 4.03
CA ALA A 47 7.77 2.83 4.88
C ALA A 47 6.27 2.98 4.55
N PHE A 48 5.91 2.96 3.26
CA PHE A 48 4.51 3.00 2.82
C PHE A 48 3.76 1.75 3.28
N VAL A 49 4.31 0.56 2.99
CA VAL A 49 3.70 -0.72 3.36
C VAL A 49 3.51 -0.83 4.87
N ALA A 50 4.50 -0.42 5.67
CA ALA A 50 4.42 -0.45 7.13
C ALA A 50 3.24 0.39 7.67
N ARG A 51 2.98 1.57 7.08
CA ARG A 51 1.85 2.43 7.45
C ARG A 51 0.51 1.76 7.14
N LEU A 52 0.36 1.16 5.97
CA LEU A 52 -0.86 0.43 5.60
C LEU A 52 -1.07 -0.81 6.49
N ARG A 53 0.01 -1.50 6.85
CA ARG A 53 -0.04 -2.67 7.75
C ARG A 53 -0.56 -2.30 9.14
N GLU A 54 -0.21 -1.12 9.64
CA GLU A 54 -0.74 -0.60 10.90
C GLU A 54 -2.24 -0.30 10.82
N MET A 55 -2.70 0.33 9.73
CA MET A 55 -4.13 0.57 9.50
C MET A 55 -4.92 -0.73 9.37
N ALA A 56 -4.38 -1.73 8.66
CA ALA A 56 -4.97 -3.07 8.55
C ALA A 56 -5.09 -3.76 9.92
N ARG A 57 -4.06 -3.62 10.77
CA ARG A 57 -4.06 -4.15 12.15
C ARG A 57 -5.12 -3.48 13.03
N LEU A 58 -5.37 -2.19 12.81
CA LEU A 58 -6.43 -1.42 13.48
C LEU A 58 -7.81 -1.64 12.84
N PHE A 59 -7.92 -2.53 11.84
CA PHE A 59 -9.14 -2.78 11.07
C PHE A 59 -9.72 -1.52 10.41
N GLN A 60 -8.86 -0.53 10.11
CA GLN A 60 -9.24 0.72 9.45
C GLN A 60 -9.30 0.53 7.92
N LEU A 61 -10.18 -0.37 7.45
CA LEU A 61 -10.33 -0.70 6.03
C LEU A 61 -10.67 0.52 5.17
N ASP A 62 -11.58 1.38 5.64
CA ASP A 62 -11.98 2.61 4.95
C ASP A 62 -10.80 3.57 4.74
N ALA A 63 -10.07 3.86 5.82
CA ALA A 63 -8.90 4.73 5.75
C ALA A 63 -7.78 4.11 4.91
N LEU A 64 -7.64 2.79 4.95
CA LEU A 64 -6.65 2.06 4.15
C LEU A 64 -7.02 2.12 2.66
N ALA A 65 -8.30 1.94 2.30
CA ALA A 65 -8.78 2.11 0.93
C ALA A 65 -8.48 3.52 0.41
N HIS A 66 -8.80 4.55 1.20
CA HIS A 66 -8.53 5.95 0.85
C HIS A 66 -7.02 6.22 0.63
N GLN A 67 -6.17 5.59 1.45
CA GLN A 67 -4.72 5.71 1.34
C GLN A 67 -4.17 5.01 0.09
N VAL A 68 -4.73 3.86 -0.29
CA VAL A 68 -4.40 3.12 -1.51
C VAL A 68 -4.86 3.89 -2.76
N GLU A 69 -6.08 4.41 -2.77
CA GLU A 69 -6.61 5.22 -3.88
C GLU A 69 -5.76 6.48 -4.11
N SER A 70 -5.38 7.17 -3.03
CA SER A 70 -4.46 8.31 -3.11
C SER A 70 -3.09 7.93 -3.68
N ALA A 71 -2.57 6.76 -3.30
CA ALA A 71 -1.31 6.24 -3.82
C ALA A 71 -1.39 5.89 -5.32
N LEU A 72 -2.51 5.28 -5.75
CA LEU A 72 -2.78 4.97 -7.15
C LEU A 72 -2.80 6.23 -8.01
N ALA A 73 -3.48 7.29 -7.54
CA ALA A 73 -3.54 8.56 -8.25
C ALA A 73 -2.15 9.21 -8.42
N ARG A 74 -1.31 9.14 -7.39
CA ARG A 74 0.08 9.64 -7.44
C ARG A 74 0.94 8.80 -8.40
N ALA A 75 0.89 7.48 -8.29
CA ALA A 75 1.65 6.58 -9.15
C ALA A 75 1.23 6.68 -10.64
N ALA A 76 -0.02 7.02 -10.92
CA ALA A 76 -0.50 7.31 -12.27
C ALA A 76 0.04 8.66 -12.81
N THR A 77 0.11 9.68 -11.95
CA THR A 77 0.66 11.00 -12.28
C THR A 77 2.16 10.97 -12.58
N GLU A 78 2.96 10.24 -11.79
CA GLU A 78 4.43 10.21 -11.96
C GLU A 78 4.92 9.50 -13.24
N ARG A 79 4.03 8.79 -13.94
CA ARG A 79 4.32 8.09 -15.20
C ARG A 79 3.96 8.90 -16.46
N SER A 80 3.39 10.11 -16.31
CA SER A 80 2.95 10.99 -17.40
C SER A 80 3.99 12.05 -17.73
#